data_AF-A0A7S2TRA2-F1
#
_entry.id   AF-A0A7S2TRA2-F1
#
_cell.length_a   1.000
_cell.length_b   1.000
_cell.length_c   1.000
_cell.angle_alpha   90.00
_cell.angle_beta   90.00
_cell.angle_gamma   90.00
#
_symmetry.space_group_name_H-M   'P 1'
#
loop_
_entity.id
_entity.type
_entity.pdbx_description
1 polymer ?
#
loop_
_entity_poly.entity_id
_entity_poly.type
_entity_poly.pdbx_seq_one_letter_code
_entity_poly.pdbx_strand_id
1 'polypeptide(L)'
;MKKAARIQLLDRKRSRNVLIALSSIRAPVKDIVTAISRMEWDCVSVEVLERILTIFPSDEELELVTSYGGNVEVLAKPEKFFLLLSQDPKINSKIRWMLFHSELGAVSDALEGSLNELINALNTLLTSNELRRFLLTVLQVGNYMNSDTSNANAYGFKMQSLLSLRMIKSSDRRSNLLLFVASFMEHQGGSMRELAKDLQCVVAGSRVEYAHICNEINRFRQALSSMRAYQFRLEEKKNDDERVIRRLGDVIAEASPRLRQIEALRAQVQDRWRSIREKFPMDDVGEDLKAGDLAVWVELSKHVQLLASGSKITS
;
A
#
# COMPACT_ATOMS: atom_id res chain seq x y z
N MET A 1 43.51 -39.63 -2.03
CA MET A 1 42.99 -39.34 -0.68
C MET A 1 41.47 -39.22 -0.75
N LYS A 2 40.70 -40.09 -0.07
CA LYS A 2 39.24 -39.93 0.03
C LYS A 2 38.96 -38.63 0.80
N LYS A 3 38.22 -37.70 0.20
CA LYS A 3 37.77 -36.47 0.85
C LYS A 3 37.00 -36.88 2.12
N ALA A 4 37.48 -36.50 3.30
CA ALA A 4 36.81 -36.85 4.56
C ALA A 4 35.34 -36.44 4.48
N ALA A 5 34.43 -37.36 4.81
CA ALA A 5 33.00 -37.11 4.77
C ALA A 5 32.68 -35.98 5.76
N ARG A 6 32.08 -34.89 5.26
CA ARG A 6 31.62 -33.80 6.12
C ARG A 6 30.35 -34.22 6.85
N ILE A 7 30.21 -33.78 8.09
CA ILE A 7 29.03 -34.02 8.90
C ILE A 7 27.93 -33.06 8.43
N GLN A 8 26.78 -33.64 8.09
CA GLN A 8 25.58 -32.90 7.68
C GLN A 8 24.51 -33.15 8.73
N LEU A 9 23.94 -32.08 9.27
CA LEU A 9 22.89 -32.12 10.29
C LEU A 9 21.52 -31.81 9.68
N LEU A 10 21.49 -30.88 8.72
CA LEU A 10 20.27 -30.52 8.01
C LEU A 10 19.83 -31.66 7.08
N ASP A 11 18.54 -31.71 6.75
CA ASP A 11 18.08 -32.64 5.73
C ASP A 11 18.72 -32.35 4.36
N ARG A 12 18.81 -33.38 3.51
CA ARG A 12 19.50 -33.28 2.22
C ARG A 12 18.91 -32.21 1.29
N LYS A 13 17.60 -32.00 1.31
CA LYS A 13 16.93 -31.02 0.44
C LYS A 13 17.25 -29.61 0.91
N ARG A 14 17.12 -29.36 2.22
CA ARG A 14 17.47 -28.05 2.81
C ARG A 14 18.94 -27.72 2.64
N SER A 15 19.85 -28.65 2.93
CA SER A 15 21.29 -28.48 2.75
C SER A 15 21.63 -28.10 1.30
N ARG A 16 21.00 -28.77 0.31
CA ARG A 16 21.17 -28.44 -1.11
C ARG A 16 20.64 -27.05 -1.47
N ASN A 17 19.46 -26.67 -0.97
CA ASN A 17 18.88 -25.34 -1.22
C ASN A 17 19.77 -24.22 -0.67
N VAL A 18 20.28 -24.37 0.55
CA VAL A 18 21.23 -23.44 1.17
C VAL A 18 22.51 -23.35 0.34
N LEU A 19 23.08 -24.48 -0.08
CA LEU A 19 24.28 -24.50 -0.93
C LEU A 19 24.08 -23.76 -2.26
N ILE A 20 22.94 -23.97 -2.92
CA ILE A 20 22.63 -23.29 -4.18
C ILE A 20 22.56 -21.78 -3.96
N ALA A 21 21.83 -21.32 -2.95
CA ALA A 21 21.73 -19.91 -2.62
C ALA A 21 23.10 -19.30 -2.29
N LEU A 22 23.91 -19.97 -1.46
CA LEU A 22 25.26 -19.52 -1.13
C LEU A 22 26.20 -19.50 -2.35
N SER A 23 26.03 -20.41 -3.31
CA SER A 23 26.84 -20.42 -4.53
C SER A 23 26.57 -19.23 -5.47
N SER A 24 25.38 -18.62 -5.36
CA SER A 24 25.04 -17.41 -6.13
C SER A 24 25.68 -16.15 -5.57
N ILE A 25 26.11 -16.17 -4.30
CA ILE A 25 26.75 -15.06 -3.62
C ILE A 25 28.25 -15.06 -3.96
N ARG A 26 28.70 -14.05 -4.70
CA ARG A 26 30.09 -13.94 -5.21
C ARG A 26 31.02 -13.22 -4.23
N ALA A 27 30.88 -13.47 -2.93
CA ALA A 27 31.72 -12.91 -1.89
C ALA A 27 31.84 -13.87 -0.69
N PRO A 28 32.89 -13.75 0.15
CA PRO A 28 33.00 -14.57 1.34
C PRO A 28 31.84 -14.33 2.30
N VAL A 29 31.09 -15.38 2.59
CA VAL A 29 29.88 -15.32 3.44
C VAL A 29 30.18 -14.79 4.84
N LYS A 30 31.39 -15.07 5.36
CA LYS A 30 31.88 -14.53 6.63
C LYS A 30 31.94 -13.00 6.64
N ASP A 31 32.44 -12.43 5.55
CA ASP A 31 32.60 -10.98 5.43
C ASP A 31 31.22 -10.32 5.29
N ILE A 32 30.30 -10.95 4.55
CA ILE A 32 28.91 -10.47 4.43
C ILE A 32 28.21 -10.48 5.79
N VAL A 33 28.29 -11.59 6.55
CA VAL A 33 27.67 -11.65 7.88
C VAL A 33 28.29 -10.62 8.82
N THR A 34 29.61 -10.44 8.77
CA THR A 34 30.29 -9.41 9.56
C THR A 34 29.81 -8.00 9.21
N ALA A 35 29.67 -7.70 7.92
CA ALA A 35 29.16 -6.42 7.42
C ALA A 35 27.72 -6.17 7.88
N ILE A 36 26.84 -7.18 7.79
CA ILE A 36 25.46 -7.12 8.30
C ILE A 36 25.45 -6.88 9.81
N SER A 37 26.23 -7.63 10.58
CA SER A 37 26.31 -7.46 12.04
C SER A 37 26.78 -6.06 12.45
N ARG A 38 27.64 -5.44 11.65
CA ARG A 38 28.14 -4.07 11.86
C ARG A 38 27.26 -2.98 11.23
N MET A 39 26.17 -3.36 10.57
CA MET A 39 25.26 -2.44 9.88
C MET A 39 25.99 -1.61 8.80
N GLU A 40 26.90 -2.26 8.07
CA GLU A 40 27.62 -1.66 6.95
C GLU A 40 26.76 -1.74 5.69
N TRP A 41 25.75 -0.86 5.62
CA TRP A 41 24.74 -0.78 4.56
C TRP A 41 25.34 -0.80 3.15
N ASP A 42 26.44 -0.09 2.97
CA ASP A 42 27.09 0.14 1.67
C ASP A 42 27.91 -1.08 1.17
N CYS A 43 28.10 -2.09 2.03
CA CYS A 43 28.97 -3.24 1.74
C CYS A 43 28.20 -4.49 1.27
N VAL A 44 26.88 -4.51 1.40
CA VAL A 44 26.05 -5.68 1.07
C VAL A 44 24.89 -5.23 0.19
N SER A 45 24.78 -5.80 -1.01
CA SER A 45 23.71 -5.45 -1.94
C SER A 45 22.36 -5.98 -1.50
N VAL A 46 21.29 -5.32 -1.95
CA VAL A 46 19.90 -5.72 -1.69
C VAL A 46 19.65 -7.17 -2.12
N GLU A 47 20.15 -7.59 -3.30
CA GLU A 47 19.94 -8.95 -3.80
C GLU A 47 20.60 -10.00 -2.91
N VAL A 48 21.74 -9.68 -2.29
CA VAL A 48 22.42 -10.56 -1.33
C VAL A 48 21.62 -10.65 -0.03
N LEU A 49 21.10 -9.54 0.47
CA LEU A 49 20.26 -9.51 1.69
C LEU A 49 18.98 -10.33 1.51
N GLU A 50 18.26 -10.13 0.40
CA GLU A 50 17.08 -10.91 0.06
C GLU A 50 17.41 -12.38 -0.10
N ARG A 51 18.52 -12.70 -0.79
CA ARG A 51 18.98 -14.08 -0.95
C ARG A 51 19.23 -14.74 0.41
N ILE A 52 19.90 -14.06 1.34
CA ILE A 52 20.13 -14.58 2.70
C ILE A 52 18.81 -14.81 3.43
N LEU A 53 17.84 -13.89 3.32
CA LEU A 53 16.52 -14.09 3.95
C LEU A 53 15.80 -15.34 3.44
N THR A 54 15.91 -15.67 2.14
CA THR A 54 15.28 -16.89 1.59
C THR A 54 15.84 -18.19 2.17
N ILE A 55 17.06 -18.16 2.72
CA ILE A 55 17.73 -19.31 3.34
C ILE A 55 17.98 -19.11 4.83
N PHE A 56 17.35 -18.10 5.44
CA PHE A 56 17.53 -17.85 6.85
C PHE A 56 17.07 -19.09 7.64
N PRO A 57 17.85 -19.55 8.64
CA PRO A 57 17.52 -20.76 9.37
C PRO A 57 16.28 -20.56 10.24
N SER A 58 15.48 -21.61 10.43
CA SER A 58 14.46 -21.63 11.48
C SER A 58 15.11 -21.73 12.87
N ASP A 59 14.33 -21.44 13.92
CA ASP A 59 14.82 -21.58 15.31
C ASP A 59 15.25 -23.03 15.61
N GLU A 60 14.50 -24.02 15.11
CA GLU A 60 14.84 -25.44 15.22
C GLU A 60 16.17 -25.78 14.50
N GLU A 61 16.39 -25.22 13.31
CA GLU A 61 17.64 -25.40 12.56
C GLU A 61 18.82 -24.73 13.28
N LEU A 62 18.61 -23.56 13.87
CA LEU A 62 19.63 -22.89 14.69
C LEU A 62 19.97 -23.71 15.93
N GLU A 63 18.97 -24.22 16.64
CA GLU A 63 19.18 -25.07 17.83
C GLU A 63 19.91 -26.37 17.47
N LEU A 64 19.51 -27.02 16.38
CA LEU A 64 20.15 -28.25 15.89
C LEU A 64 21.65 -28.06 15.63
N VAL A 65 22.02 -26.93 15.01
CA VAL A 65 23.42 -26.70 14.66
C VAL A 65 24.20 -26.15 15.85
N THR A 66 23.61 -25.31 16.70
CA THR A 66 24.29 -24.76 17.90
C THR A 66 24.47 -25.78 19.02
N SER A 67 23.61 -26.81 19.11
CA SER A 67 23.75 -27.92 20.05
C SER A 67 24.78 -28.98 19.64
N TYR A 68 25.37 -28.84 18.45
CA TYR A 68 26.38 -29.79 17.97
C TYR A 68 27.68 -29.69 18.78
N GLY A 69 27.88 -30.64 19.70
CA GLY A 69 29.07 -30.72 20.56
C GLY A 69 30.33 -31.31 19.92
N GLY A 70 30.31 -31.59 18.61
CA GLY A 70 31.44 -32.17 17.88
C GLY A 70 32.39 -31.13 17.27
N ASN A 71 33.30 -31.57 16.41
CA ASN A 71 34.24 -30.68 15.75
C ASN A 71 33.53 -29.87 14.64
N VAL A 72 33.37 -28.55 14.85
CA VAL A 72 32.76 -27.63 13.88
C VAL A 72 33.48 -27.65 12.52
N GLU A 73 34.78 -27.95 12.47
CA GLU A 73 35.53 -27.92 11.21
C GLU A 73 35.11 -28.99 10.20
N VAL A 74 34.54 -30.10 10.68
CA VAL A 74 34.06 -31.17 9.80
C VAL A 74 32.62 -30.98 9.34
N LEU A 75 31.91 -29.96 9.83
CA LEU A 75 30.55 -29.64 9.39
C LEU A 75 30.51 -29.22 7.91
N ALA A 76 29.39 -29.50 7.25
CA ALA A 76 29.16 -29.03 5.90
C ALA A 76 28.91 -27.50 5.86
N LYS A 77 28.97 -26.91 4.66
CA LYS A 77 28.95 -25.45 4.51
C LYS A 77 27.65 -24.80 5.04
N PRO A 78 26.46 -25.38 4.84
CA PRO A 78 25.21 -24.82 5.39
C PRO A 78 25.22 -24.69 6.91
N GLU A 79 25.68 -25.73 7.61
CA GLU A 79 25.76 -25.75 9.07
C GLU A 79 26.76 -24.71 9.57
N LYS A 80 27.95 -24.61 8.94
CA LYS A 80 28.91 -23.54 9.25
C LYS A 80 28.33 -22.14 9.02
N PHE A 81 27.50 -21.97 7.99
CA PHE A 81 26.81 -20.71 7.72
C PHE A 81 25.76 -20.40 8.80
N PHE A 82 24.97 -21.39 9.24
CA PHE A 82 23.98 -21.20 10.30
C PHE A 82 24.65 -20.87 11.64
N LEU A 83 25.78 -21.51 11.98
CA LEU A 83 26.60 -21.16 13.15
C LEU A 83 27.15 -19.74 13.09
N LEU A 84 27.49 -19.27 11.89
CA LEU A 84 27.97 -17.91 11.70
C LEU A 84 26.84 -16.90 11.94
N LEU A 85 25.62 -17.18 11.47
CA LEU A 85 24.45 -16.35 11.75
C LEU A 85 24.09 -16.34 13.25
N SER A 86 24.23 -17.47 13.94
CA SER A 86 23.88 -17.58 15.36
C SER A 86 24.77 -16.75 16.29
N GLN A 87 25.91 -16.23 15.80
CA GLN A 87 26.80 -15.34 16.57
C GLN A 87 26.15 -13.98 16.86
N ASP A 88 25.19 -13.55 16.04
CA ASP A 88 24.46 -12.31 16.24
C ASP A 88 22.95 -12.60 16.33
N PRO A 89 22.37 -12.61 17.55
CA PRO A 89 20.95 -12.86 17.76
C PRO A 89 20.00 -11.87 17.06
N LYS A 90 20.52 -10.74 16.57
CA LYS A 90 19.75 -9.72 15.85
C LYS A 90 20.03 -9.69 14.36
N ILE A 91 20.80 -10.63 13.82
CA ILE A 91 21.16 -10.61 12.39
C ILE A 91 19.95 -10.63 11.46
N ASN A 92 18.88 -11.37 11.78
CA ASN A 92 17.64 -11.34 10.99
C ASN A 92 17.03 -9.93 10.96
N SER A 93 16.92 -9.30 12.13
CA SER A 93 16.40 -7.94 12.26
C SER A 93 17.28 -6.94 11.52
N LYS A 94 18.60 -7.05 11.64
CA LYS A 94 19.56 -6.21 10.94
C LYS A 94 19.36 -6.29 9.43
N ILE A 95 19.30 -7.49 8.84
CA ILE A 95 19.04 -7.67 7.40
C ILE A 95 17.74 -6.95 6.99
N ARG A 96 16.66 -7.12 7.75
CA ARG A 96 15.37 -6.45 7.46
C ARG A 96 15.46 -4.94 7.57
N TRP A 97 16.24 -4.41 8.51
CA TRP A 97 16.49 -2.97 8.62
C TRP A 97 17.35 -2.44 7.46
N MET A 98 18.31 -3.23 6.96
CA MET A 98 19.12 -2.86 5.79
C MET A 98 18.23 -2.73 4.55
N LEU A 99 17.33 -3.70 4.35
CA LEU A 99 16.34 -3.68 3.27
C LEU A 99 15.37 -2.49 3.42
N PHE A 100 14.85 -2.28 4.63
CA PHE A 100 13.99 -1.14 4.93
C PHE A 100 14.67 0.19 4.61
N HIS A 101 15.93 0.36 4.99
CA HIS A 101 16.67 1.58 4.67
C HIS A 101 16.83 1.75 3.15
N SER A 102 17.12 0.68 2.42
CA SER A 102 17.31 0.74 0.96
C SER A 102 16.03 1.12 0.18
N GLU A 103 14.85 0.75 0.68
CA GLU A 103 13.57 1.05 0.02
C GLU A 103 12.89 2.31 0.57
N LEU A 104 13.37 2.87 1.69
CA LEU A 104 12.72 3.92 2.47
C LEU A 104 12.23 5.08 1.60
N GLY A 105 13.13 5.66 0.80
CA GLY A 105 12.82 6.79 -0.07
C GLY A 105 11.70 6.46 -1.05
N ALA A 106 11.93 5.46 -1.91
CA ALA A 106 11.00 5.07 -2.96
C ALA A 106 9.61 4.67 -2.43
N VAL A 107 9.57 3.88 -1.35
CA VAL A 107 8.29 3.45 -0.75
C VAL A 107 7.57 4.63 -0.10
N SER A 108 8.28 5.51 0.62
CA SER A 108 7.64 6.68 1.23
C SER A 108 7.05 7.63 0.18
N ASP A 109 7.80 7.92 -0.89
CA ASP A 109 7.34 8.82 -1.95
C ASP A 109 6.11 8.22 -2.69
N ALA A 110 6.10 6.89 -2.92
CA ALA A 110 4.96 6.19 -3.51
C ALA A 110 3.71 6.22 -2.61
N LEU A 111 3.88 6.04 -1.29
CA LEU A 111 2.79 6.14 -0.32
C LEU A 111 2.22 7.56 -0.26
N GLU A 112 3.08 8.58 -0.22
CA GLU A 112 2.65 9.98 -0.25
C GLU A 112 1.89 10.31 -1.54
N GLY A 113 2.39 9.86 -2.70
CA GLY A 113 1.70 10.03 -3.99
C GLY A 113 0.31 9.40 -3.98
N SER A 114 0.20 8.15 -3.54
CA SER A 114 -1.06 7.40 -3.47
C SER A 114 -2.07 8.04 -2.51
N LEU A 115 -1.60 8.52 -1.35
CA LEU A 115 -2.45 9.23 -0.39
C LEU A 115 -2.93 10.59 -0.93
N ASN A 116 -2.06 11.34 -1.60
CA ASN A 116 -2.45 12.60 -2.24
C ASN A 116 -3.47 12.39 -3.37
N GLU A 117 -3.34 11.31 -4.14
CA GLU A 117 -4.33 10.95 -5.16
C GLU A 117 -5.70 10.64 -4.55
N LEU A 118 -5.75 9.90 -3.44
CA LEU A 118 -6.98 9.70 -2.67
C LEU A 118 -7.54 11.01 -2.10
N ILE A 119 -6.70 11.86 -1.52
CA ILE A 119 -7.12 13.18 -1.00
C ILE A 119 -7.75 14.01 -2.11
N ASN A 120 -7.14 14.04 -3.31
CA ASN A 120 -7.65 14.78 -4.46
C ASN A 120 -8.99 14.22 -4.94
N ALA A 121 -9.13 12.90 -5.04
CA ALA A 121 -10.39 12.25 -5.41
C ALA A 121 -11.52 12.59 -4.42
N LEU A 122 -11.26 12.43 -3.12
CA LEU A 122 -12.25 12.70 -2.07
C LEU A 122 -12.58 14.20 -1.97
N ASN A 123 -11.59 15.09 -2.11
CA ASN A 123 -11.82 16.53 -2.20
C ASN A 123 -12.74 16.86 -3.38
N THR A 124 -12.48 16.27 -4.55
CA THR A 124 -13.29 16.53 -5.75
C THR A 124 -14.76 16.19 -5.51
N LEU A 125 -15.04 15.06 -4.87
CA LEU A 125 -16.42 14.69 -4.48
C LEU A 125 -17.05 15.68 -3.47
N LEU A 126 -16.24 16.23 -2.55
CA LEU A 126 -16.73 17.18 -1.55
C LEU A 126 -16.97 18.59 -2.12
N THR A 127 -16.14 19.05 -3.06
CA THR A 127 -16.07 20.46 -3.46
C THR A 127 -16.51 20.74 -4.90
N SER A 128 -16.65 19.72 -5.75
CA SER A 128 -17.06 19.92 -7.15
C SER A 128 -18.44 20.58 -7.24
N ASN A 129 -18.46 21.77 -7.84
CA ASN A 129 -19.69 22.51 -8.11
C ASN A 129 -20.48 21.85 -9.23
N GLU A 130 -19.81 21.32 -10.26
CA GLU A 130 -20.49 20.63 -11.36
C GLU A 130 -21.14 19.34 -10.88
N LEU A 131 -20.48 18.58 -10.00
CA LEU A 131 -21.08 17.39 -9.40
C LEU A 131 -22.31 17.77 -8.57
N ARG A 132 -22.21 18.83 -7.76
CA ARG A 132 -23.35 19.33 -7.00
C ARG A 132 -24.52 19.72 -7.92
N ARG A 133 -24.25 20.47 -9.00
CA ARG A 133 -25.27 20.85 -9.97
C ARG A 133 -25.90 19.62 -10.59
N PHE A 134 -25.10 18.67 -11.07
CA PHE A 134 -25.59 17.43 -11.65
C PHE A 134 -26.54 16.68 -10.69
N LEU A 135 -26.15 16.50 -9.43
CA LEU A 135 -26.99 15.82 -8.42
C LEU A 135 -28.30 16.58 -8.14
N LEU A 136 -28.26 17.92 -8.10
CA LEU A 136 -29.46 18.75 -7.95
C LEU A 136 -30.36 18.67 -9.18
N THR A 137 -29.80 18.66 -10.38
CA THR A 137 -30.54 18.49 -11.63
C THR A 137 -31.22 17.11 -11.66
N VAL A 138 -30.53 16.05 -11.24
CA VAL A 138 -31.13 14.70 -11.09
C VAL A 138 -32.30 14.74 -10.12
N LEU A 139 -32.13 15.38 -8.95
CA LEU A 139 -33.19 15.49 -7.94
C LEU A 139 -34.40 16.27 -8.48
N GLN A 140 -34.17 17.40 -9.15
CA GLN A 140 -35.22 18.24 -9.73
C GLN A 140 -36.02 17.49 -10.79
N VAL A 141 -35.33 16.84 -11.73
CA VAL A 141 -35.99 16.06 -12.78
C VAL A 141 -36.72 14.85 -12.18
N GLY A 142 -36.10 14.17 -11.22
CA GLY A 142 -36.71 13.05 -10.50
C GLY A 142 -37.99 13.44 -9.78
N ASN A 143 -37.99 14.56 -9.04
CA ASN A 143 -39.17 15.07 -8.35
C ASN A 143 -40.29 15.46 -9.31
N TYR A 144 -39.96 16.07 -10.45
CA TYR A 144 -40.94 16.42 -11.47
C TYR A 144 -41.59 15.17 -12.09
N MET A 145 -40.79 14.18 -12.47
CA MET A 145 -41.30 12.95 -13.10
C MET A 145 -42.15 12.09 -12.16
N ASN A 146 -41.93 12.21 -10.85
CA ASN A 146 -42.56 11.38 -9.82
C ASN A 146 -43.61 12.14 -9.02
N SER A 147 -44.13 13.28 -9.51
CA SER A 147 -45.03 14.19 -8.79
C SER A 147 -46.26 13.50 -8.19
N ASP A 148 -46.74 12.44 -8.83
CA ASP A 148 -47.97 11.73 -8.45
C ASP A 148 -47.68 10.42 -7.70
N THR A 149 -46.44 10.20 -7.27
CA THR A 149 -46.01 8.99 -6.56
C THR A 149 -45.57 9.31 -5.13
N SER A 150 -45.39 8.28 -4.30
CA SER A 150 -44.81 8.43 -2.96
C SER A 150 -43.37 8.95 -2.96
N ASN A 151 -42.71 9.01 -4.12
CA ASN A 151 -41.35 9.53 -4.28
C ASN A 151 -41.33 11.02 -4.68
N ALA A 152 -42.47 11.69 -4.74
CA ALA A 152 -42.54 13.14 -4.93
C ALA A 152 -41.91 13.90 -3.74
N ASN A 153 -41.40 15.11 -4.00
CA ASN A 153 -40.81 16.01 -2.98
C ASN A 153 -39.67 15.37 -2.16
N ALA A 154 -38.85 14.53 -2.80
CA ALA A 154 -37.65 14.00 -2.19
C ALA A 154 -36.62 15.12 -1.93
N TYR A 155 -35.96 15.05 -0.78
CA TYR A 155 -34.83 15.93 -0.43
C TYR A 155 -33.47 15.39 -0.89
N GLY A 156 -33.43 14.11 -1.30
CA GLY A 156 -32.24 13.42 -1.76
C GLY A 156 -32.58 12.03 -2.30
N PHE A 157 -31.57 11.33 -2.82
CA PHE A 157 -31.70 9.98 -3.34
C PHE A 157 -30.44 9.17 -2.98
N LYS A 158 -30.59 7.84 -2.94
CA LYS A 158 -29.46 6.93 -2.75
C LYS A 158 -28.48 7.04 -3.92
N MET A 159 -27.19 7.01 -3.64
CA MET A 159 -26.16 7.14 -4.67
C MET A 159 -26.27 6.08 -5.78
N GLN A 160 -26.71 4.87 -5.43
CA GLN A 160 -26.94 3.78 -6.38
C GLN A 160 -27.99 4.13 -7.47
N SER A 161 -28.94 5.01 -7.19
CA SER A 161 -29.97 5.44 -8.14
C SER A 161 -29.38 6.15 -9.37
N LEU A 162 -28.16 6.70 -9.28
CA LEU A 162 -27.47 7.29 -10.43
C LEU A 162 -27.24 6.28 -11.56
N LEU A 163 -27.07 5.00 -11.23
CA LEU A 163 -26.84 3.96 -12.24
C LEU A 163 -28.11 3.65 -13.05
N SER A 164 -29.28 3.94 -12.49
CA SER A 164 -30.58 3.73 -13.14
C SER A 164 -30.93 4.80 -14.17
N LEU A 165 -30.27 5.97 -14.16
CA LEU A 165 -30.59 7.08 -15.06
C LEU A 165 -30.44 6.71 -16.55
N ARG A 166 -29.49 5.83 -16.88
CA ARG A 166 -29.30 5.34 -18.25
C ARG A 166 -30.39 4.35 -18.68
N MET A 167 -31.02 3.68 -17.73
CA MET A 167 -32.00 2.61 -17.99
C MET A 167 -33.38 3.16 -18.37
N ILE A 168 -33.70 4.38 -17.94
CA ILE A 168 -34.98 5.04 -18.21
C ILE A 168 -34.92 5.70 -19.58
N LYS A 169 -35.65 5.15 -20.57
CA LYS A 169 -35.71 5.65 -21.94
C LYS A 169 -36.85 6.64 -22.15
N SER A 170 -36.68 7.56 -23.09
CA SER A 170 -37.77 8.41 -23.60
C SER A 170 -38.83 7.55 -24.32
N SER A 171 -40.06 8.07 -24.45
CA SER A 171 -41.16 7.38 -25.13
C SER A 171 -40.84 6.98 -26.57
N ASP A 172 -40.06 7.81 -27.28
CA ASP A 172 -39.59 7.55 -28.65
C ASP A 172 -38.32 6.67 -28.72
N ARG A 173 -37.77 6.28 -27.56
CA ARG A 173 -36.54 5.49 -27.38
C ARG A 173 -35.29 6.08 -28.03
N ARG A 174 -35.30 7.37 -28.37
CA ARG A 174 -34.14 8.07 -28.97
C ARG A 174 -33.19 8.66 -27.94
N SER A 175 -33.63 8.78 -26.69
CA SER A 175 -32.86 9.33 -25.57
C SER A 175 -33.08 8.52 -24.29
N ASN A 176 -32.30 8.83 -23.25
CA ASN A 176 -32.48 8.32 -21.90
C ASN A 176 -32.44 9.47 -20.89
N LEU A 177 -32.84 9.19 -19.65
CA LEU A 177 -32.95 10.19 -18.60
C LEU A 177 -31.59 10.84 -18.28
N LEU A 178 -30.49 10.08 -18.34
CA LEU A 178 -29.15 10.62 -18.13
C LEU A 178 -28.77 11.68 -19.19
N LEU A 179 -29.05 11.41 -20.46
CA LEU A 179 -28.81 12.38 -21.54
C LEU A 179 -29.68 13.62 -21.37
N PHE A 180 -30.95 13.45 -20.99
CA PHE A 180 -31.84 14.57 -20.69
C PHE A 180 -31.32 15.43 -19.53
N VAL A 181 -30.91 14.82 -18.41
CA VAL A 181 -30.33 15.51 -17.25
C VAL A 181 -29.07 16.29 -17.66
N ALA A 182 -28.20 15.68 -18.47
CA ALA A 182 -26.99 16.32 -18.94
C ALA A 182 -27.29 17.58 -19.77
N SER A 183 -28.17 17.47 -20.78
CA SER A 183 -28.58 18.63 -21.59
C SER A 183 -29.29 19.70 -20.76
N PHE A 184 -30.14 19.29 -19.81
CA PHE A 184 -30.85 20.24 -18.94
C PHE A 184 -29.88 20.98 -18.01
N MET A 185 -28.88 20.30 -17.46
CA MET A 185 -27.80 20.92 -16.67
C MET A 185 -27.01 21.94 -17.50
N GLU A 186 -26.68 21.64 -18.76
CA GLU A 186 -25.98 22.58 -19.65
C GLU A 186 -26.83 23.81 -19.97
N HIS A 187 -28.14 23.63 -20.18
CA HIS A 187 -29.07 24.75 -20.35
C HIS A 187 -29.17 25.65 -19.10
N GLN A 188 -28.93 25.09 -17.91
CA GLN A 188 -28.85 25.84 -16.64
C GLN A 188 -27.46 26.47 -16.39
N GLY A 189 -26.53 26.38 -17.35
CA GLY A 189 -25.19 26.94 -17.26
C GLY A 189 -24.15 26.05 -16.58
N GLY A 190 -24.46 24.77 -16.35
CA GLY A 190 -23.48 23.77 -15.93
C GLY A 190 -22.59 23.30 -17.09
N SER A 191 -21.52 22.58 -16.77
CA SER A 191 -20.57 22.05 -17.77
C SER A 191 -20.36 20.55 -17.60
N MET A 192 -20.85 19.76 -18.56
CA MET A 192 -20.60 18.31 -18.57
C MET A 192 -19.12 17.98 -18.79
N ARG A 193 -18.37 18.85 -19.47
CA ARG A 193 -16.92 18.71 -19.67
C ARG A 193 -16.14 18.88 -18.37
N GLU A 194 -16.49 19.88 -17.56
CA GLU A 194 -15.83 20.07 -16.26
C GLU A 194 -16.25 18.98 -15.27
N LEU A 195 -17.52 18.54 -15.28
CA LEU A 195 -17.95 17.36 -14.52
C LEU A 195 -17.16 16.10 -14.92
N ALA A 196 -16.95 15.89 -16.22
CA ALA A 196 -16.16 14.78 -16.72
C ALA A 196 -14.73 14.82 -16.17
N LYS A 197 -14.10 16.00 -16.18
CA LYS A 197 -12.75 16.18 -15.64
C LYS A 197 -12.71 15.91 -14.13
N ASP A 198 -13.67 16.43 -13.37
CA ASP A 198 -13.77 16.19 -11.92
C ASP A 198 -13.91 14.69 -11.62
N LEU A 199 -14.78 13.98 -12.34
CA LEU A 199 -14.98 12.55 -12.15
C LEU A 199 -13.79 11.70 -12.62
N GLN A 200 -12.90 12.20 -13.49
CA GLN A 200 -11.64 11.51 -13.80
C GLN A 200 -10.71 11.47 -12.58
N CYS A 201 -10.66 12.54 -11.78
CA CYS A 201 -9.90 12.55 -10.53
C CYS A 201 -10.38 11.45 -9.57
N VAL A 202 -11.70 11.22 -9.51
CA VAL A 202 -12.30 10.17 -8.68
C VAL A 202 -11.95 8.77 -9.19
N VAL A 203 -11.92 8.58 -10.52
CA VAL A 203 -11.46 7.32 -11.14
C VAL A 203 -10.01 7.03 -10.81
N ALA A 204 -9.15 8.05 -10.83
CA ALA A 204 -7.74 7.93 -10.48
C ALA A 204 -7.59 7.43 -9.02
N GLY A 205 -8.23 8.10 -8.06
CA GLY A 205 -8.24 7.68 -6.66
C GLY A 205 -8.86 6.31 -6.41
N SER A 206 -9.84 5.88 -7.22
CA SER A 206 -10.46 4.55 -7.07
C SER A 206 -9.52 3.37 -7.33
N ARG A 207 -8.38 3.62 -8.00
CA ARG A 207 -7.37 2.60 -8.30
C ARG A 207 -6.38 2.40 -7.16
N VAL A 208 -6.39 3.29 -6.17
CA VAL A 208 -5.48 3.24 -5.03
C VAL A 208 -5.97 2.20 -4.01
N GLU A 209 -5.09 1.25 -3.68
CA GLU A 209 -5.37 0.21 -2.70
C GLU A 209 -5.09 0.71 -1.27
N TYR A 210 -6.10 1.31 -0.63
CA TYR A 210 -5.95 1.87 0.73
C TYR A 210 -5.51 0.84 1.79
N ALA A 211 -5.92 -0.42 1.64
CA ALA A 211 -5.48 -1.51 2.52
C ALA A 211 -3.96 -1.76 2.41
N HIS A 212 -3.40 -1.69 1.20
CA HIS A 212 -1.96 -1.82 0.98
C HIS A 212 -1.20 -0.67 1.65
N ILE A 213 -1.69 0.57 1.53
CA ILE A 213 -1.13 1.75 2.21
C ILE A 213 -1.08 1.51 3.73
N CYS A 214 -2.17 1.03 4.32
CA CYS A 214 -2.22 0.76 5.77
C CYS A 214 -1.21 -0.33 6.20
N ASN A 215 -1.02 -1.36 5.37
CA ASN A 215 -0.04 -2.41 5.63
C ASN A 215 1.40 -1.86 5.59
N GLU A 216 1.76 -1.05 4.60
CA GLU A 216 3.10 -0.46 4.52
C GLU A 216 3.36 0.54 5.66
N ILE A 217 2.37 1.35 6.06
CA ILE A 217 2.50 2.23 7.24
C ILE A 217 2.78 1.40 8.50
N ASN A 218 2.09 0.28 8.68
CA ASN A 218 2.34 -0.62 9.81
C ASN A 218 3.73 -1.26 9.75
N ARG A 219 4.20 -1.65 8.56
CA ARG A 219 5.57 -2.14 8.33
C ARG A 219 6.61 -1.08 8.73
N PHE A 220 6.43 0.18 8.32
CA PHE A 220 7.28 1.30 8.71
C PHE A 220 7.31 1.51 10.22
N ARG A 221 6.13 1.50 10.88
CA ARG A 221 6.02 1.61 12.35
C ARG A 221 6.78 0.50 13.07
N GLN A 222 6.62 -0.74 12.62
CA GLN A 222 7.29 -1.89 13.22
C GLN A 222 8.81 -1.84 13.02
N ALA A 223 9.27 -1.46 11.83
CA ALA A 223 10.69 -1.26 11.55
C ALA A 223 11.30 -0.20 12.49
N LEU A 224 10.69 0.99 12.56
CA LEU A 224 11.14 2.07 13.44
C LEU A 224 11.11 1.69 14.92
N SER A 225 10.02 1.05 15.39
CA SER A 225 9.89 0.61 16.78
C SER A 225 10.97 -0.41 17.15
N SER A 226 11.20 -1.40 16.29
CA SER A 226 12.22 -2.42 16.52
C SER A 226 13.64 -1.87 16.50
N MET A 227 13.95 -0.92 15.59
CA MET A 227 15.24 -0.23 15.55
C MET A 227 15.48 0.60 16.81
N ARG A 228 14.50 1.41 17.23
CA ARG A 228 14.58 2.21 18.47
C ARG A 228 14.78 1.35 19.71
N ALA A 229 14.01 0.27 19.84
CA ALA A 229 14.14 -0.65 20.96
C ALA A 229 15.51 -1.37 20.99
N TYR A 230 16.12 -1.61 19.84
CA TYR A 230 17.46 -2.18 19.78
C TYR A 230 18.55 -1.14 20.08
N GLN A 231 18.43 0.07 19.52
CA GLN A 231 19.33 1.19 19.81
C GLN A 231 19.38 1.49 21.31
N PHE A 232 18.21 1.65 21.94
CA PHE A 232 18.10 1.89 23.38
C PHE A 232 18.78 0.81 24.23
N ARG A 233 18.58 -0.48 23.88
CA ARG A 233 19.25 -1.59 24.58
C ARG A 233 20.77 -1.61 24.41
N LEU A 234 21.29 -1.15 23.28
CA LEU A 234 22.74 -1.04 23.07
C LEU A 234 23.33 0.09 23.93
N GLU A 235 22.63 1.21 24.01
CA GLU A 235 23.00 2.35 24.85
C GLU A 235 22.99 2.00 26.35
N GLU A 236 21.94 1.31 26.83
CA GLU A 236 21.85 0.87 28.24
C GLU A 236 22.99 -0.06 28.66
N LYS A 237 23.38 -0.99 27.76
CA LYS A 237 24.43 -1.96 28.04
C LYS A 237 25.84 -1.37 27.98
N LYS A 238 25.98 -0.09 27.60
CA LYS A 238 27.28 0.55 27.28
C LYS A 238 28.11 -0.33 26.34
N ASN A 239 27.44 -0.92 25.34
CA ASN A 239 28.12 -1.77 24.37
C ASN A 239 28.98 -0.90 23.44
N ASP A 240 30.21 -1.33 23.13
CA ASP A 240 31.17 -0.59 22.29
C ASP A 240 30.78 -0.55 20.79
N ASP A 241 29.59 -1.00 20.42
CA ASP A 241 29.06 -0.94 19.06
C ASP A 241 28.53 0.47 18.69
N GLU A 242 29.31 1.52 18.99
CA GLU A 242 28.96 2.92 18.70
C GLU A 242 28.57 3.14 17.23
N ARG A 243 29.21 2.41 16.32
CA ARG A 243 28.91 2.44 14.89
C ARG A 243 27.48 1.96 14.61
N VAL A 244 27.05 0.86 15.23
CA VAL A 244 25.70 0.29 15.04
C VAL A 244 24.66 1.25 15.61
N ILE A 245 24.91 1.81 16.80
CA ILE A 245 24.06 2.83 17.43
C ILE A 245 23.89 4.03 16.50
N ARG A 246 24.99 4.58 15.97
CA ARG A 246 24.97 5.72 15.05
C ARG A 246 24.17 5.38 13.78
N ARG A 247 24.48 4.26 13.12
CA ARG A 247 23.79 3.86 11.87
C ARG A 247 22.29 3.65 12.07
N LEU A 248 21.87 3.05 13.19
CA LEU A 248 20.44 2.96 13.55
C LEU A 248 19.83 4.35 13.75
N GLY A 249 20.53 5.22 14.47
CA GLY A 249 20.13 6.60 14.72
C GLY A 249 19.91 7.39 13.43
N ASP A 250 20.82 7.28 12.46
CA ASP A 250 20.72 7.95 11.16
C ASP A 250 19.44 7.52 10.42
N VAL A 251 19.19 6.21 10.31
CA VAL A 251 18.00 5.68 9.64
C VAL A 251 16.72 6.08 10.39
N ILE A 252 16.72 6.04 11.72
CA ILE A 252 15.57 6.48 12.52
C ILE A 252 15.31 7.97 12.31
N ALA A 253 16.35 8.80 12.29
CA ALA A 253 16.24 10.25 12.09
C ALA A 253 15.66 10.59 10.71
N GLU A 254 16.01 9.83 9.68
CA GLU A 254 15.49 9.98 8.32
C GLU A 254 14.04 9.46 8.19
N ALA A 255 13.76 8.25 8.68
CA ALA A 255 12.47 7.60 8.49
C ALA A 255 11.34 8.18 9.37
N SER A 256 11.69 8.73 10.54
CA SER A 256 10.71 9.30 11.48
C SER A 256 9.87 10.45 10.90
N PRO A 257 10.46 11.51 10.29
CA PRO A 257 9.67 12.58 9.66
C PRO A 257 8.83 12.08 8.48
N ARG A 258 9.37 11.18 7.65
CA ARG A 258 8.63 10.58 6.53
C ARG A 258 7.38 9.84 7.03
N LEU A 259 7.51 9.00 8.05
CA LEU A 259 6.36 8.31 8.63
C LEU A 259 5.32 9.29 9.18
N ARG A 260 5.74 10.34 9.90
CA ARG A 260 4.80 11.37 10.41
C ARG A 260 4.02 12.05 9.28
N GLN A 261 4.69 12.36 8.17
CA GLN A 261 4.06 12.97 7.00
C GLN A 261 3.02 12.03 6.38
N ILE A 262 3.38 10.76 6.17
CA ILE A 262 2.48 9.73 5.65
C ILE A 262 1.26 9.54 6.58
N GLU A 263 1.47 9.52 7.90
CA GLU A 263 0.38 9.41 8.88
C GLU A 263 -0.55 10.62 8.85
N ALA A 264 -0.01 11.83 8.69
CA ALA A 264 -0.82 13.05 8.54
C ALA A 264 -1.66 13.02 7.25
N LEU A 265 -1.09 12.55 6.13
CA LEU A 265 -1.84 12.36 4.89
C LEU A 265 -2.91 11.27 5.02
N ARG A 266 -2.62 10.17 5.73
CA ARG A 266 -3.61 9.13 6.02
C ARG A 266 -4.77 9.67 6.86
N ALA A 267 -4.51 10.46 7.90
CA ALA A 267 -5.56 11.09 8.70
C ALA A 267 -6.44 12.00 7.84
N GLN A 268 -5.82 12.76 6.93
CA GLN A 268 -6.52 13.59 5.95
C GLN A 268 -7.44 12.80 5.00
N VAL A 269 -7.06 11.57 4.59
CA VAL A 269 -7.93 10.67 3.82
C VAL A 269 -9.11 10.23 4.68
N GLN A 270 -8.86 9.80 5.92
CA GLN A 270 -9.90 9.31 6.84
C GLN A 270 -10.94 10.39 7.18
N ASP A 271 -10.50 11.62 7.43
CA ASP A 271 -11.40 12.74 7.72
C ASP A 271 -12.30 13.08 6.52
N ARG A 272 -11.73 13.10 5.32
CA ARG A 272 -12.51 13.33 4.09
C ARG A 272 -13.47 12.19 3.79
N TRP A 273 -13.04 10.96 4.02
CA TRP A 273 -13.90 9.79 3.86
C TRP A 273 -15.09 9.84 4.83
N ARG A 274 -14.86 10.26 6.08
CA ARG A 274 -15.95 10.53 7.05
C ARG A 274 -16.92 11.58 6.50
N SER A 275 -16.43 12.72 6.00
CA SER A 275 -17.28 13.75 5.41
C SER A 275 -18.05 13.27 4.18
N ILE A 276 -17.47 12.38 3.36
CA ILE A 276 -18.15 11.78 2.21
C ILE A 276 -19.32 10.90 2.67
N ARG A 277 -19.10 10.08 3.70
CA ARG A 277 -20.16 9.21 4.27
C ARG A 277 -21.29 10.00 4.92
N GLU A 278 -20.99 11.15 5.53
CA GLU A 278 -22.00 12.05 6.09
C GLU A 278 -22.78 12.80 5.01
N LYS A 279 -22.10 13.22 3.93
CA LYS A 279 -22.70 14.03 2.86
C LYS A 279 -23.51 13.20 1.87
N PHE A 280 -23.08 11.97 1.58
CA PHE A 280 -23.68 11.13 0.55
C PHE A 280 -24.24 9.85 1.17
N PRO A 281 -25.55 9.56 1.01
CA PRO A 281 -26.15 8.32 1.49
C PRO A 281 -25.69 7.14 0.63
N MET A 282 -24.55 6.54 1.03
CA MET A 282 -23.97 5.34 0.44
C MET A 282 -24.36 4.10 1.26
N ASP A 283 -24.73 3.02 0.57
CA ASP A 283 -25.07 1.75 1.22
C ASP A 283 -23.78 0.97 1.56
N ASP A 284 -23.75 0.31 2.72
CA ASP A 284 -22.72 -0.68 3.13
C ASP A 284 -21.25 -0.19 3.19
N VAL A 285 -21.03 1.09 3.49
CA VAL A 285 -19.68 1.68 3.64
C VAL A 285 -19.17 1.66 5.08
N GLY A 286 -17.95 1.15 5.26
CA GLY A 286 -17.28 1.03 6.56
C GLY A 286 -16.56 2.31 7.02
N GLU A 287 -15.93 2.24 8.20
CA GLU A 287 -15.11 3.35 8.73
C GLU A 287 -13.90 3.69 7.88
N ASP A 288 -13.19 2.67 7.42
CA ASP A 288 -12.08 2.83 6.48
C ASP A 288 -12.56 2.67 5.04
N LEU A 289 -11.91 3.41 4.13
CA LEU A 289 -12.11 3.31 2.70
C LEU A 289 -11.70 1.91 2.21
N LYS A 290 -12.59 1.24 1.47
CA LYS A 290 -12.37 -0.09 0.90
C LYS A 290 -12.39 -0.06 -0.62
N ALA A 291 -11.85 -1.13 -1.20
CA ALA A 291 -11.98 -1.38 -2.63
C ALA A 291 -13.47 -1.45 -3.00
N GLY A 292 -13.86 -0.68 -4.02
CA GLY A 292 -15.25 -0.64 -4.49
C GLY A 292 -16.11 0.47 -3.88
N ASP A 293 -15.70 1.11 -2.79
CA ASP A 293 -16.48 2.19 -2.16
C ASP A 293 -16.69 3.40 -3.10
N LEU A 294 -15.79 3.59 -4.07
CA LEU A 294 -15.89 4.63 -5.10
C LEU A 294 -16.55 4.14 -6.41
N ALA A 295 -17.03 2.90 -6.48
CA ALA A 295 -17.49 2.28 -7.72
C ALA A 295 -18.66 3.01 -8.40
N VAL A 296 -19.62 3.53 -7.61
CA VAL A 296 -20.74 4.33 -8.14
C VAL A 296 -20.22 5.55 -8.92
N TRP A 297 -19.21 6.23 -8.40
CA TRP A 297 -18.63 7.41 -9.03
C TRP A 297 -17.83 7.05 -10.28
N VAL A 298 -17.11 5.92 -10.24
CA VAL A 298 -16.41 5.38 -11.40
C VAL A 298 -17.39 5.07 -12.54
N GLU A 299 -18.51 4.43 -12.22
CA GLU A 299 -19.53 4.09 -13.21
C GLU A 299 -20.24 5.34 -13.76
N LEU A 300 -20.54 6.32 -12.90
CA LEU A 300 -21.03 7.63 -13.34
C LEU A 300 -20.04 8.30 -14.29
N SER A 301 -18.74 8.29 -13.95
CA SER A 301 -17.67 8.89 -14.76
C SER A 301 -17.69 8.35 -16.18
N LYS A 302 -17.78 7.03 -16.37
CA LYS A 302 -17.83 6.41 -17.71
C LYS A 302 -18.92 7.01 -18.59
N HIS A 303 -20.12 7.20 -18.05
CA HIS A 303 -21.23 7.77 -18.82
C HIS A 303 -21.07 9.26 -19.08
N VAL A 304 -20.60 10.01 -18.08
CA VAL A 304 -20.34 11.44 -18.22
C VAL A 304 -19.25 11.70 -19.25
N GLN A 305 -18.19 10.88 -19.33
CA GLN A 305 -17.17 10.99 -20.39
C GLN A 305 -17.77 10.86 -21.78
N LEU A 306 -18.65 9.87 -21.99
CA LEU A 306 -19.29 9.64 -23.28
C LEU A 306 -20.11 10.87 -23.71
N LEU A 307 -20.89 11.42 -22.77
CA LEU A 307 -21.69 12.63 -22.99
C LEU A 307 -20.82 13.85 -23.32
N ALA A 308 -19.75 14.08 -22.54
CA ALA A 308 -18.86 15.23 -22.71
C ALA A 308 -18.04 15.18 -24.02
N SER A 309 -17.81 13.99 -24.58
CA SER A 309 -17.06 13.81 -25.83
C SER A 309 -17.85 14.15 -27.10
N GLY A 310 -19.16 14.42 -27.00
CA GLY A 310 -20.02 14.62 -28.17
C GLY A 310 -20.20 13.37 -29.03
N SER A 311 -19.71 12.21 -28.57
CA SER A 311 -19.97 10.92 -29.22
C SER A 311 -21.47 10.67 -29.18
N LYS A 312 -22.10 10.53 -30.35
CA LYS A 312 -23.51 10.13 -30.45
C LYS A 312 -23.71 8.90 -29.57
N ILE A 313 -24.53 9.02 -28.53
CA ILE A 313 -25.04 7.87 -27.78
C ILE A 313 -25.94 7.13 -28.76
N THR A 314 -25.36 6.26 -29.58
CA THR A 314 -26.13 5.32 -30.39
C THR A 314 -26.59 4.22 -29.46
N SER A 315 -27.88 4.31 -29.11
CA SER A 315 -28.85 3.28 -28.67
C SER A 315 -28.32 1.93 -28.19
#